data_AF-A0A2E4IVX0-F1
#
_entry.id   AF-A0A2E4IVX0-F1
#
_cell.length_a   1.000
_cell.length_b   1.000
_cell.length_c   1.000
_cell.angle_alpha   90.00
_cell.angle_beta   90.00
_cell.angle_gamma   90.00
#
_symmetry.space_group_name_H-M   'P 1'
#
loop_
_entity.id
_entity.type
_entity.pdbx_description
1 polymer ?
#
loop_
_entity_poly.entity_id
_entity_poly.type
_entity_poly.pdbx_seq_one_letter_code
_entity_poly.pdbx_strand_id
1 'polypeptide(L)'
;MKKFQIFNKIILHISILVLLTNCESLQKNVYDIQASYFETPNNFELRLMLKNGNYINANSDEDCKDINTWDLSNVTNIDFLFVNQTDFNCDISNWNLSNVTSMKGLFQNTSSFNQNISSWNVSNVTNMSSLFANATSFNQDISSWNVTNVTDMSYLFHYATAFNQDINSWNVTNVTNMSHIFDNATELDIKISSWDTSNVTNMSGMFKNKITIPDITNLIISKVTNMESMFESATYFNQNLSNWDVSNVTNMAGMFYDATAFNQDISDWNISNVTNMAGMFYEATAFNQDISDWNVSNVTNMAGMFYDATAFNQDISDWNVSNVTNMSGMFKNKITIPNINNWNVSNVVNMSYMFYEATAFNQDISNWNVSNVTNMEGMFQNATTFNKDISDWNVSNVTNIATMFYNASNFNQDISRWNVSNVINMTRMFEKASSFNQDISNWDVSNVKYINHMFVDATSFNQDISRWDVSNVVTMSNMFNSATSFNQDISSWDVAEVEYMNSMFKNASSFNQDI
;
A
#
# COMPACT_ATOMS: atom_id res chain seq x y z
N MET A 1 18.72 13.24 10.58
CA MET A 1 18.32 13.34 9.16
C MET A 1 19.23 14.17 8.24
N LYS A 2 20.15 15.05 8.72
CA LYS A 2 21.07 15.78 7.82
C LYS A 2 22.48 15.18 7.63
N LYS A 3 22.83 14.09 8.33
CA LYS A 3 24.15 13.42 8.20
C LYS A 3 24.16 12.22 7.24
N PHE A 4 23.00 11.66 6.90
CA PHE A 4 22.89 10.50 5.99
C PHE A 4 22.99 10.91 4.50
N GLN A 5 22.57 12.15 4.15
CA GLN A 5 22.73 12.70 2.80
C GLN A 5 24.15 13.19 2.48
N ILE A 6 25.00 13.38 3.49
CA ILE A 6 26.42 13.74 3.28
C ILE A 6 27.25 12.47 2.99
N PHE A 7 26.85 11.31 3.50
CA PHE A 7 27.55 10.05 3.26
C PHE A 7 27.43 9.59 1.79
N ASN A 8 26.24 9.73 1.16
CA ASN A 8 26.09 9.51 -0.28
C ASN A 8 26.77 10.61 -1.14
N LYS A 9 26.93 11.83 -0.62
CA LYS A 9 27.69 12.91 -1.28
C LYS A 9 29.20 12.62 -1.34
N ILE A 10 29.73 11.77 -0.46
CA ILE A 10 31.15 11.43 -0.41
C ILE A 10 31.46 10.21 -1.29
N ILE A 11 30.53 9.28 -1.49
CA ILE A 11 30.74 8.12 -2.37
C ILE A 11 30.83 8.54 -3.85
N LEU A 12 30.12 9.61 -4.26
CA LEU A 12 30.28 10.19 -5.61
C LEU A 12 31.61 10.98 -5.77
N HIS A 13 32.29 11.33 -4.66
CA HIS A 13 33.47 12.21 -4.66
C HIS A 13 34.80 11.49 -4.44
N ILE A 14 34.80 10.21 -4.08
CA ILE A 14 36.02 9.43 -3.80
C ILE A 14 36.11 8.25 -4.75
N SER A 15 36.49 8.52 -6.00
CA SER A 15 37.27 7.61 -6.85
C SER A 15 38.01 8.32 -7.99
N ILE A 16 37.89 9.65 -8.12
CA ILE A 16 38.58 10.38 -9.19
C ILE A 16 39.28 11.61 -8.59
N LEU A 17 40.39 11.37 -7.90
CA LEU A 17 41.37 12.42 -7.59
C LEU A 17 42.75 11.96 -8.05
N VAL A 18 43.42 12.87 -8.79
CA VAL A 18 44.88 13.03 -9.01
C VAL A 18 45.41 12.71 -10.43
N LEU A 19 45.57 13.83 -11.15
CA LEU A 19 46.64 14.29 -12.09
C LEU A 19 46.67 13.90 -13.58
N LEU A 20 46.76 14.98 -14.37
CA LEU A 20 46.79 15.16 -15.83
C LEU A 20 48.20 15.01 -16.43
N THR A 21 48.27 14.67 -17.74
CA THR A 21 48.90 15.57 -18.74
C THR A 21 48.59 15.15 -20.20
N ASN A 22 48.09 16.14 -20.96
CA ASN A 22 48.15 16.40 -22.41
C ASN A 22 48.04 15.24 -23.42
N CYS A 23 46.97 15.25 -24.24
CA CYS A 23 47.08 15.04 -25.69
C CYS A 23 45.84 15.52 -26.47
N GLU A 24 46.07 16.35 -27.49
CA GLU A 24 45.11 16.66 -28.55
C GLU A 24 44.97 15.47 -29.50
N SER A 25 44.00 14.59 -29.24
CA SER A 25 43.36 13.72 -30.23
C SER A 25 42.05 13.22 -29.64
N LEU A 26 40.97 13.29 -30.40
CA LEU A 26 39.58 12.99 -30.01
C LEU A 26 39.38 11.56 -29.45
N GLN A 27 39.71 11.39 -28.17
CA GLN A 27 39.12 10.41 -27.25
C GLN A 27 38.73 11.22 -26.01
N LYS A 28 37.43 11.55 -25.87
CA LYS A 28 36.95 12.17 -24.63
C LYS A 28 37.01 11.10 -23.54
N ASN A 29 38.02 11.20 -22.68
CA ASN A 29 38.11 10.43 -21.46
C ASN A 29 36.95 10.81 -20.52
N VAL A 30 36.15 9.83 -20.09
CA VAL A 30 34.95 10.06 -19.25
C VAL A 30 35.27 10.58 -17.85
N TYR A 31 36.56 10.61 -17.47
CA TYR A 31 37.06 11.30 -16.27
C TYR A 31 36.74 12.80 -16.21
N ASP A 32 36.27 13.41 -17.31
CA ASP A 32 35.83 14.80 -17.39
C ASP A 32 34.32 14.98 -17.29
N ILE A 33 33.53 13.94 -17.01
CA ILE A 33 32.07 14.04 -16.89
C ILE A 33 31.66 14.11 -15.41
N GLN A 34 30.88 15.14 -15.06
CA GLN A 34 30.23 15.30 -13.76
C GLN A 34 28.71 15.28 -13.93
N ALA A 35 28.00 14.58 -13.04
CA ALA A 35 26.56 14.69 -12.93
C ALA A 35 26.19 15.84 -11.99
N SER A 36 25.43 16.81 -12.50
CA SER A 36 25.02 18.01 -11.75
C SER A 36 23.51 18.04 -11.58
N TYR A 37 23.04 18.34 -10.35
CA TYR A 37 21.63 18.51 -10.02
C TYR A 37 21.14 19.90 -10.40
N PHE A 38 20.03 19.99 -11.12
CA PHE A 38 19.33 21.24 -11.41
C PHE A 38 17.90 21.22 -10.88
N GLU A 39 17.52 22.26 -10.16
CA GLU A 39 16.13 22.56 -9.82
C GLU A 39 15.46 23.24 -11.02
N THR A 40 14.45 22.60 -11.59
CA THR A 40 13.48 23.26 -12.46
C THR A 40 12.16 23.46 -11.69
N PRO A 41 11.27 24.37 -12.12
CA PRO A 41 10.06 24.72 -11.36
C PRO A 41 9.16 23.54 -10.99
N ASN A 42 9.26 22.40 -11.70
CA ASN A 42 8.43 21.22 -11.48
C ASN A 42 9.23 19.90 -11.36
N ASN A 43 10.57 19.89 -11.46
CA ASN A 43 11.34 18.64 -11.33
C ASN A 43 12.84 18.83 -11.07
N PHE A 44 13.49 17.81 -10.52
CA PHE A 44 14.95 17.72 -10.43
C PHE A 44 15.51 17.05 -11.69
N GLU A 45 16.41 17.71 -12.40
CA GLU A 45 17.07 17.15 -13.58
C GLU A 45 18.55 16.85 -13.27
N LEU A 46 18.98 15.61 -13.52
CA LEU A 46 20.38 15.21 -13.47
C LEU A 46 20.95 15.40 -14.89
N ARG A 47 21.92 16.29 -15.07
CA ARG A 47 22.53 16.53 -16.39
C ARG A 47 24.00 16.17 -16.39
N LEU A 48 24.43 15.56 -17.49
CA LEU A 48 25.83 15.34 -17.83
C LEU A 48 26.51 16.67 -18.13
N MET A 49 27.57 16.99 -17.40
CA MET A 49 28.43 18.13 -17.66
C MET A 49 29.86 17.67 -17.91
N LEU A 50 30.46 18.14 -19.00
CA LEU A 50 31.91 18.11 -19.18
C LEU A 50 32.57 19.09 -18.18
N LYS A 51 33.80 18.85 -17.74
CA LYS A 51 34.57 19.73 -16.83
C LYS A 51 34.76 21.16 -17.37
N ASN A 52 34.57 21.37 -18.67
CA ASN A 52 34.58 22.70 -19.29
C ASN A 52 33.23 23.45 -19.17
N GLY A 53 32.23 22.86 -18.51
CA GLY A 53 30.90 23.46 -18.30
C GLY A 53 29.89 23.17 -19.41
N ASN A 54 30.26 22.42 -20.46
CA ASN A 54 29.35 22.06 -21.55
C ASN A 54 28.48 20.87 -21.17
N TYR A 55 27.19 20.96 -21.52
CA TYR A 55 26.23 19.87 -21.33
C TYR A 55 26.42 18.79 -22.40
N ILE A 56 26.23 17.52 -22.03
CA ILE A 56 25.95 16.46 -23.01
C ILE A 56 24.43 16.31 -23.04
N ASN A 57 23.80 16.96 -24.01
CA ASN A 57 22.36 16.84 -24.25
C ASN A 57 22.16 15.75 -25.30
N ALA A 58 22.24 14.47 -24.94
CA ALA A 58 22.27 13.36 -25.90
C ALA A 58 20.90 13.06 -26.57
N ASN A 59 20.17 14.12 -26.96
CA ASN A 59 18.85 14.11 -27.58
C ASN A 59 18.90 14.57 -29.05
N SER A 60 20.08 14.84 -29.61
CA SER A 60 20.27 15.17 -31.03
C SER A 60 21.40 14.35 -31.66
N ASP A 61 21.34 14.14 -32.97
CA ASP A 61 22.40 13.45 -33.73
C ASP A 61 23.78 14.10 -33.54
N GLU A 62 23.82 15.43 -33.34
CA GLU A 62 25.05 16.18 -33.08
C GLU A 62 25.64 15.83 -31.71
N ASP A 63 24.78 15.71 -30.70
CA ASP A 63 25.18 15.37 -29.34
C ASP A 63 25.58 13.89 -29.21
N CYS A 64 25.08 13.02 -30.09
CA CYS A 64 25.47 11.61 -30.19
C CYS A 64 26.81 11.38 -30.90
N LYS A 65 27.37 12.35 -31.65
CA LYS A 65 28.49 12.09 -32.60
C LYS A 65 29.71 11.39 -32.02
N ASP A 66 30.04 11.68 -30.76
CA ASP A 66 31.25 11.17 -30.13
C ASP A 66 30.97 10.17 -29.00
N ILE A 67 29.71 9.98 -28.60
CA ILE A 67 29.41 9.24 -27.36
C ILE A 67 29.87 7.79 -27.42
N ASN A 68 29.78 7.16 -28.59
CA ASN A 68 30.26 5.80 -28.81
C ASN A 68 31.79 5.65 -28.76
N THR A 69 32.54 6.76 -28.78
CA THR A 69 34.02 6.79 -28.75
C THR A 69 34.59 7.03 -27.35
N TRP A 70 33.73 7.21 -26.35
CA TRP A 70 34.13 7.45 -24.97
C TRP A 70 34.92 6.27 -24.40
N ASP A 71 36.08 6.57 -23.80
CA ASP A 71 36.87 5.57 -23.10
C ASP A 71 36.33 5.39 -21.66
N LEU A 72 35.68 4.25 -21.45
CA LEU A 72 35.15 3.80 -20.15
C LEU A 72 36.05 2.75 -19.46
N SER A 73 37.23 2.48 -19.99
CA SER A 73 38.12 1.40 -19.53
C SER A 73 38.53 1.50 -18.07
N ASN A 74 38.33 2.64 -17.40
CA ASN A 74 38.63 2.83 -15.98
C ASN A 74 37.42 3.28 -15.15
N VAL A 75 36.24 3.31 -15.76
CA VAL A 75 35.01 3.72 -15.09
C VAL A 75 34.42 2.51 -14.38
N THR A 76 34.14 2.67 -13.08
CA THR A 76 33.56 1.60 -12.25
C THR A 76 32.08 1.82 -11.94
N ASN A 77 31.55 3.01 -12.21
CA ASN A 77 30.18 3.40 -11.92
C ASN A 77 29.66 4.31 -13.05
N ILE A 78 28.52 3.94 -13.63
CA ILE A 78 27.79 4.72 -14.65
C ILE A 78 26.35 4.96 -14.24
N ASP A 79 26.08 5.00 -12.94
CA ASP A 79 24.74 5.15 -12.41
C ASP A 79 24.08 6.44 -12.92
N PHE A 80 22.82 6.33 -13.32
CA PHE A 80 21.95 7.45 -13.71
C PHE A 80 22.47 8.33 -14.85
N LEU A 81 23.43 7.86 -15.64
CA LEU A 81 24.09 8.68 -16.65
C LEU A 81 23.10 9.30 -17.66
N PHE A 82 22.05 8.57 -18.04
CA PHE A 82 21.02 9.04 -18.96
C PHE A 82 19.64 9.19 -18.33
N VAL A 83 19.55 9.27 -16.99
CA VAL A 83 18.25 9.37 -16.33
C VAL A 83 17.44 10.57 -16.86
N ASN A 84 16.15 10.36 -17.13
CA ASN A 84 15.20 11.35 -17.66
C ASN A 84 15.54 11.89 -19.06
N GLN A 85 16.50 11.33 -19.78
CA GLN A 85 16.75 11.68 -21.18
C GLN A 85 15.76 10.93 -22.07
N THR A 86 14.52 11.42 -22.16
CA THR A 86 13.39 10.72 -22.81
C THR A 86 13.64 10.39 -24.28
N ASP A 87 14.41 11.23 -24.97
CA ASP A 87 14.72 11.09 -26.40
C ASP A 87 16.08 10.42 -26.65
N PHE A 88 16.80 10.04 -25.58
CA PHE A 88 18.11 9.42 -25.71
C PHE A 88 18.01 8.08 -26.44
N ASN A 89 18.70 8.00 -27.57
CA ASN A 89 18.82 6.78 -28.35
C ASN A 89 20.15 6.74 -29.12
N CYS A 90 21.21 7.34 -28.58
CA CYS A 90 22.52 7.36 -29.22
C CYS A 90 23.19 5.98 -29.20
N ASP A 91 23.91 5.63 -30.25
CA ASP A 91 24.72 4.41 -30.30
C ASP A 91 25.83 4.44 -29.24
N ILE A 92 25.85 3.42 -28.38
CA ILE A 92 26.79 3.19 -27.28
C ILE A 92 27.29 1.73 -27.29
N SER A 93 27.16 1.05 -28.42
CA SER A 93 27.49 -0.37 -28.58
C SER A 93 28.97 -0.69 -28.39
N ASN A 94 29.88 0.29 -28.57
CA ASN A 94 31.33 0.11 -28.46
C ASN A 94 31.89 0.39 -27.05
N TRP A 95 31.03 0.71 -26.08
CA TRP A 95 31.44 0.98 -24.72
C TRP A 95 32.11 -0.23 -24.06
N ASN A 96 33.32 -0.03 -23.54
CA ASN A 96 34.01 -1.03 -22.73
C ASN A 96 33.59 -0.93 -21.27
N LEU A 97 32.66 -1.79 -20.84
CA LEU A 97 32.13 -1.82 -19.47
C LEU A 97 32.83 -2.84 -18.56
N SER A 98 33.98 -3.40 -18.98
CA SER A 98 34.64 -4.49 -18.24
C SER A 98 35.05 -4.15 -16.81
N ASN A 99 35.19 -2.87 -16.45
CA ASN A 99 35.47 -2.44 -15.07
C ASN A 99 34.25 -1.87 -14.33
N VAL A 100 33.10 -1.77 -15.00
CA VAL A 100 31.88 -1.23 -14.40
C VAL A 100 31.30 -2.24 -13.42
N THR A 101 31.04 -1.75 -12.21
CA THR A 101 30.47 -2.51 -11.09
C THR A 101 29.03 -2.09 -10.76
N SER A 102 28.60 -0.92 -11.24
CA SER A 102 27.24 -0.40 -11.03
C SER A 102 26.78 0.39 -12.25
N MET A 103 25.54 0.12 -12.67
CA MET A 103 24.83 0.81 -13.76
C MET A 103 23.39 1.12 -13.36
N LYS A 104 23.20 1.42 -12.08
CA LYS A 104 21.90 1.70 -11.49
C LYS A 104 21.22 2.84 -12.23
N GLY A 105 19.99 2.64 -12.67
CA GLY A 105 19.17 3.69 -13.27
C GLY A 105 19.76 4.34 -14.52
N LEU A 106 20.74 3.70 -15.18
CA LEU A 106 21.44 4.28 -16.33
C LEU A 106 20.47 4.74 -17.43
N PHE A 107 19.40 3.99 -17.70
CA PHE A 107 18.34 4.30 -18.66
C PHE A 107 16.98 4.57 -18.00
N GLN A 108 16.98 5.00 -16.73
CA GLN A 108 15.73 5.30 -16.06
C GLN A 108 15.01 6.48 -16.74
N ASN A 109 13.74 6.31 -17.10
CA ASN A 109 12.92 7.28 -17.84
C ASN A 109 13.50 7.69 -19.22
N THR A 110 14.32 6.84 -19.87
CA THR A 110 14.74 7.05 -21.27
C THR A 110 13.78 6.35 -22.22
N SER A 111 12.58 6.91 -22.39
CA SER A 111 11.48 6.25 -23.11
C SER A 111 11.80 5.83 -24.55
N SER A 112 12.68 6.56 -25.26
CA SER A 112 13.05 6.28 -26.65
C SER A 112 14.24 5.31 -26.81
N PHE A 113 14.92 4.95 -25.72
CA PHE A 113 16.14 4.15 -25.79
C PHE A 113 15.85 2.72 -26.26
N ASN A 114 16.49 2.31 -27.35
CA ASN A 114 16.36 0.97 -27.92
C ASN A 114 17.62 0.56 -28.72
N GLN A 115 18.81 1.05 -28.32
CA GLN A 115 20.06 0.72 -29.00
C GLN A 115 20.61 -0.65 -28.61
N ASN A 116 21.27 -1.33 -29.56
CA ASN A 116 21.85 -2.64 -29.33
C ASN A 116 23.04 -2.54 -28.36
N ILE A 117 22.89 -3.23 -27.22
CA ILE A 117 23.86 -3.31 -26.12
C ILE A 117 24.25 -4.77 -25.80
N SER A 118 23.96 -5.70 -26.71
CA SER A 118 24.27 -7.13 -26.55
C SER A 118 25.78 -7.43 -26.42
N SER A 119 26.63 -6.52 -26.91
CA SER A 119 28.10 -6.61 -26.88
C SER A 119 28.72 -6.22 -25.54
N TRP A 120 27.95 -5.62 -24.64
CA TRP A 120 28.47 -5.10 -23.38
C TRP A 120 28.98 -6.21 -22.46
N ASN A 121 30.19 -6.05 -21.96
CA ASN A 121 30.71 -6.91 -20.89
C ASN A 121 30.24 -6.40 -19.53
N VAL A 122 29.19 -7.02 -18.99
CA VAL A 122 28.61 -6.69 -17.67
C VAL A 122 29.05 -7.64 -16.55
N SER A 123 30.07 -8.46 -16.77
CA SER A 123 30.46 -9.54 -15.83
C SER A 123 30.91 -9.06 -14.44
N ASN A 124 31.34 -7.80 -14.29
CA ASN A 124 31.71 -7.21 -13.00
C ASN A 124 30.59 -6.41 -12.34
N VAL A 125 29.42 -6.31 -12.98
CA VAL A 125 28.29 -5.52 -12.48
C VAL A 125 27.64 -6.25 -11.31
N THR A 126 27.44 -5.53 -10.23
CA THR A 126 26.79 -6.01 -9.00
C THR A 126 25.43 -5.36 -8.76
N ASN A 127 25.18 -4.19 -9.36
CA ASN A 127 23.94 -3.43 -9.21
C ASN A 127 23.39 -3.01 -10.58
N MET A 128 22.21 -3.52 -10.90
CA MET A 128 21.42 -3.16 -12.09
C MET A 128 20.05 -2.57 -11.71
N SER A 129 19.89 -2.13 -10.46
CA SER A 129 18.60 -1.60 -9.99
C SER A 129 18.13 -0.44 -10.88
N SER A 130 16.85 -0.47 -11.25
CA SER A 130 16.19 0.53 -12.10
C SER A 130 16.84 0.76 -13.47
N LEU A 131 17.74 -0.10 -13.94
CA LEU A 131 18.53 0.15 -15.16
C LEU A 131 17.66 0.51 -16.37
N PHE A 132 16.54 -0.18 -16.59
CA PHE A 132 15.58 0.11 -17.67
C PHE A 132 14.21 0.57 -17.15
N ALA A 133 14.14 1.10 -15.92
CA ALA A 133 12.88 1.57 -15.36
C ALA A 133 12.27 2.66 -16.25
N ASN A 134 11.06 2.44 -16.77
CA ASN A 134 10.33 3.33 -17.67
C ASN A 134 11.06 3.60 -19.02
N ALA A 135 11.96 2.70 -19.43
CA ALA A 135 12.51 2.67 -20.79
C ALA A 135 11.50 1.97 -21.73
N THR A 136 10.38 2.64 -21.99
CA THR A 136 9.18 2.03 -22.60
C THR A 136 9.39 1.43 -24.00
N SER A 137 10.38 1.90 -24.76
CA SER A 137 10.72 1.38 -26.09
C SER A 137 11.80 0.29 -26.08
N PHE A 138 12.47 0.03 -24.95
CA PHE A 138 13.62 -0.86 -24.91
C PHE A 138 13.19 -2.32 -25.11
N ASN A 139 13.73 -2.96 -26.15
CA ASN A 139 13.45 -4.37 -26.46
C ASN A 139 14.62 -5.07 -27.16
N GLN A 140 15.86 -4.69 -26.82
CA GLN A 140 17.06 -5.29 -27.43
C GLN A 140 17.51 -6.54 -26.68
N ASP A 141 18.09 -7.48 -27.43
CA ASP A 141 18.60 -8.74 -26.89
C ASP A 141 19.76 -8.51 -25.91
N ILE A 142 19.57 -9.03 -24.69
CA ILE A 142 20.53 -9.01 -23.58
C ILE A 142 20.72 -10.42 -23.00
N SER A 143 20.32 -11.46 -23.73
CA SER A 143 20.44 -12.87 -23.34
C SER A 143 21.89 -13.32 -23.13
N SER A 144 22.84 -12.64 -23.79
CA SER A 144 24.30 -12.89 -23.74
C SER A 144 24.98 -12.33 -22.49
N TRP A 145 24.30 -11.48 -21.71
CA TRP A 145 24.88 -10.81 -20.57
C TRP A 145 25.23 -11.78 -19.44
N ASN A 146 26.47 -11.72 -18.96
CA ASN A 146 26.88 -12.45 -17.76
C ASN A 146 26.50 -11.67 -16.50
N VAL A 147 25.35 -12.00 -15.92
CA VAL A 147 24.83 -11.35 -14.70
C VAL A 147 25.19 -12.08 -13.39
N THR A 148 26.13 -13.02 -13.42
CA THR A 148 26.46 -13.88 -12.26
C THR A 148 26.84 -13.08 -11.00
N ASN A 149 27.43 -11.89 -11.14
CA ASN A 149 27.84 -11.06 -10.01
C ASN A 149 26.76 -10.07 -9.54
N VAL A 150 25.62 -10.00 -10.23
CA VAL A 150 24.54 -9.08 -9.87
C VAL A 150 23.87 -9.54 -8.58
N THR A 151 23.69 -8.60 -7.66
CA THR A 151 23.07 -8.81 -6.34
C THR A 151 21.75 -8.06 -6.19
N ASP A 152 21.57 -6.95 -6.93
CA ASP A 152 20.38 -6.11 -6.91
C ASP A 152 19.85 -5.88 -8.33
N MET A 153 18.65 -6.39 -8.59
CA MET A 153 17.88 -6.19 -9.83
C MET A 153 16.55 -5.47 -9.57
N SER A 154 16.41 -4.80 -8.43
CA SER A 154 15.16 -4.13 -8.08
C SER A 154 14.76 -3.11 -9.15
N TYR A 155 13.48 -3.11 -9.54
CA TYR A 155 12.94 -2.22 -10.58
C TYR A 155 13.59 -2.33 -11.98
N LEU A 156 14.36 -3.38 -12.28
CA LEU A 156 15.15 -3.46 -13.54
C LEU A 156 14.32 -3.17 -14.79
N PHE A 157 13.13 -3.78 -14.93
CA PHE A 157 12.20 -3.59 -16.05
C PHE A 157 10.87 -2.97 -15.62
N HIS A 158 10.86 -2.23 -14.50
CA HIS A 158 9.68 -1.53 -14.02
C HIS A 158 9.13 -0.58 -15.09
N TYR A 159 7.88 -0.74 -15.53
CA TYR A 159 7.28 0.01 -16.65
C TYR A 159 8.05 -0.09 -18.00
N ALA A 160 8.91 -1.10 -18.20
CA ALA A 160 9.55 -1.35 -19.50
C ALA A 160 8.57 -2.09 -20.44
N THR A 161 7.55 -1.38 -20.90
CA THR A 161 6.34 -1.97 -21.52
C THR A 161 6.58 -2.78 -22.78
N ALA A 162 7.62 -2.46 -23.58
CA ALA A 162 7.94 -3.17 -24.82
C ALA A 162 8.96 -4.31 -24.65
N PHE A 163 9.59 -4.45 -23.48
CA PHE A 163 10.63 -5.46 -23.29
C PHE A 163 10.01 -6.86 -23.28
N ASN A 164 10.53 -7.77 -24.12
CA ASN A 164 10.07 -9.16 -24.23
C ASN A 164 11.17 -10.11 -24.74
N GLN A 165 12.42 -9.87 -24.34
CA GLN A 165 13.56 -10.69 -24.77
C GLN A 165 13.81 -11.87 -23.81
N ASP A 166 14.37 -12.96 -24.33
CA ASP A 166 14.67 -14.17 -23.53
C ASP A 166 15.85 -13.95 -22.58
N ILE A 167 15.58 -13.93 -21.28
CA ILE A 167 16.56 -13.83 -20.20
C ILE A 167 16.60 -15.10 -19.34
N ASN A 168 16.03 -16.21 -19.82
CA ASN A 168 15.98 -17.47 -19.08
C ASN A 168 17.39 -18.05 -18.84
N SER A 169 18.36 -17.71 -19.71
CA SER A 169 19.77 -18.12 -19.63
C SER A 169 20.56 -17.42 -18.50
N TRP A 170 20.02 -16.37 -17.90
CA TRP A 170 20.72 -15.59 -16.89
C TRP A 170 20.98 -16.39 -15.62
N ASN A 171 22.22 -16.36 -15.15
CA ASN A 171 22.59 -16.90 -13.85
C ASN A 171 22.33 -15.87 -12.74
N VAL A 172 21.18 -16.01 -12.07
CA VAL A 172 20.72 -15.09 -11.02
C VAL A 172 21.02 -15.58 -9.59
N THR A 173 21.89 -16.60 -9.43
CA THR A 173 22.13 -17.24 -8.12
C THR A 173 22.57 -16.26 -7.03
N ASN A 174 23.23 -15.15 -7.37
CA ASN A 174 23.72 -14.15 -6.40
C ASN A 174 22.74 -13.01 -6.15
N VAL A 175 21.61 -12.96 -6.87
CA VAL A 175 20.61 -11.91 -6.69
C VAL A 175 19.91 -12.10 -5.35
N THR A 176 19.85 -11.01 -4.58
CA THR A 176 19.19 -10.96 -3.27
C THR A 176 17.91 -10.11 -3.30
N ASN A 177 17.84 -9.15 -4.24
CA ASN A 177 16.71 -8.25 -4.38
C ASN A 177 16.15 -8.27 -5.81
N MET A 178 14.90 -8.72 -5.95
CA MET A 178 14.12 -8.74 -7.20
C MET A 178 12.85 -7.89 -7.10
N SER A 179 12.76 -6.99 -6.10
CA SER A 179 11.56 -6.21 -5.88
C SER A 179 11.20 -5.38 -7.12
N HIS A 180 9.93 -5.42 -7.55
CA HIS A 180 9.41 -4.67 -8.69
C HIS A 180 10.12 -4.89 -10.03
N ILE A 181 10.89 -5.98 -10.18
CA ILE A 181 11.68 -6.22 -11.40
C ILE A 181 10.81 -6.20 -12.66
N PHE A 182 9.56 -6.68 -12.61
CA PHE A 182 8.61 -6.73 -13.72
C PHE A 182 7.31 -5.95 -13.46
N ASP A 183 7.27 -5.06 -12.47
CA ASP A 183 6.08 -4.28 -12.18
C ASP A 183 5.66 -3.44 -13.40
N ASN A 184 4.43 -3.65 -13.87
CA ASN A 184 3.86 -3.01 -15.06
C ASN A 184 4.66 -3.24 -16.37
N ALA A 185 5.40 -4.35 -16.48
CA ALA A 185 6.01 -4.79 -17.73
C ALA A 185 4.98 -5.61 -18.56
N THR A 186 4.21 -4.91 -19.40
CA THR A 186 2.95 -5.43 -20.00
C THR A 186 3.13 -6.46 -21.12
N GLU A 187 4.10 -6.32 -22.02
CA GLU A 187 4.32 -7.28 -23.13
C GLU A 187 5.22 -8.47 -22.74
N LEU A 188 5.64 -8.51 -21.48
CA LEU A 188 6.69 -9.39 -21.00
C LEU A 188 6.17 -10.82 -20.72
N ASP A 189 6.26 -11.72 -21.71
CA ASP A 189 5.97 -13.16 -21.60
C ASP A 189 7.29 -13.97 -21.46
N ILE A 190 8.12 -13.58 -20.50
CA ILE A 190 9.46 -14.14 -20.32
C ILE A 190 9.42 -15.45 -19.56
N LYS A 191 10.07 -16.48 -20.08
CA LYS A 191 10.36 -17.70 -19.32
C LYS A 191 11.47 -17.41 -18.30
N ILE A 192 11.17 -17.59 -17.00
CA ILE A 192 12.16 -17.49 -15.91
C ILE A 192 12.27 -18.80 -15.12
N SER A 193 11.75 -19.90 -15.68
CA SER A 193 11.63 -21.18 -14.99
C SER A 193 12.98 -21.83 -14.60
N SER A 194 14.10 -21.42 -15.20
CA SER A 194 15.44 -21.92 -14.85
C SER A 194 16.23 -21.02 -13.91
N TRP A 195 15.64 -19.93 -13.42
CA TRP A 195 16.31 -19.05 -12.47
C TRP A 195 16.45 -19.72 -11.10
N ASP A 196 17.68 -19.82 -10.61
CA ASP A 196 17.96 -20.18 -9.22
C ASP A 196 17.81 -18.95 -8.32
N THR A 197 16.64 -18.81 -7.70
CA THR A 197 16.31 -17.70 -6.80
C THR A 197 16.63 -18.01 -5.32
N SER A 198 17.43 -19.04 -5.03
CA SER A 198 17.68 -19.52 -3.65
C SER A 198 18.36 -18.52 -2.70
N ASN A 199 18.89 -17.40 -3.23
CA ASN A 199 19.44 -16.30 -2.43
C ASN A 199 18.56 -15.05 -2.38
N VAL A 200 17.43 -15.04 -3.08
CA VAL A 200 16.52 -13.88 -3.09
C VAL A 200 15.83 -13.77 -1.73
N THR A 201 15.92 -12.58 -1.12
CA THR A 201 15.28 -12.26 0.15
C THR A 201 14.10 -11.30 -0.02
N ASN A 202 14.04 -10.54 -1.13
CA ASN A 202 12.97 -9.59 -1.40
C ASN A 202 12.37 -9.79 -2.80
N MET A 203 11.08 -10.11 -2.86
CA MET A 203 10.28 -10.24 -4.08
C MET A 203 9.07 -9.27 -4.08
N SER A 204 9.10 -8.22 -3.26
CA SER A 204 7.98 -7.27 -3.17
C SER A 204 7.66 -6.66 -4.54
N GLY A 205 6.41 -6.67 -4.94
CA GLY A 205 5.96 -6.11 -6.22
C GLY A 205 6.52 -6.78 -7.47
N MET A 206 7.19 -7.95 -7.37
CA MET A 206 7.90 -8.56 -8.50
C MET A 206 7.02 -8.69 -9.77
N PHE A 207 5.74 -9.02 -9.59
CA PHE A 207 4.75 -9.18 -10.67
C PHE A 207 3.53 -8.24 -10.52
N LYS A 208 3.70 -7.11 -9.83
CA LYS A 208 2.63 -6.11 -9.68
C LYS A 208 2.18 -5.59 -11.06
N ASN A 209 0.87 -5.35 -11.22
CA ASN A 209 0.22 -4.91 -12.47
C ASN A 209 0.46 -5.81 -13.69
N LYS A 210 0.85 -7.08 -13.50
CA LYS A 210 1.10 -8.01 -14.62
C LYS A 210 -0.20 -8.66 -15.09
N ILE A 211 -0.50 -8.50 -16.39
CA ILE A 211 -1.63 -9.21 -17.02
C ILE A 211 -1.30 -10.69 -17.20
N THR A 212 -0.11 -10.98 -17.75
CA THR A 212 0.41 -12.34 -17.93
C THR A 212 1.65 -12.52 -17.06
N ILE A 213 1.65 -13.61 -16.30
CA ILE A 213 2.77 -14.05 -15.46
C ILE A 213 3.26 -15.38 -16.03
N PRO A 214 4.57 -15.55 -16.27
CA PRO A 214 5.13 -16.81 -16.76
C PRO A 214 5.03 -17.92 -15.71
N ASP A 215 5.36 -19.15 -16.08
CA ASP A 215 5.42 -20.24 -15.09
C ASP A 215 6.46 -19.94 -14.01
N ILE A 216 5.99 -19.74 -12.78
CA ILE A 216 6.80 -19.45 -11.59
C ILE A 216 6.84 -20.60 -10.59
N THR A 217 6.29 -21.77 -10.95
CA THR A 217 6.17 -22.93 -10.04
C THR A 217 7.52 -23.42 -9.51
N ASN A 218 8.61 -23.19 -10.25
CA ASN A 218 9.96 -23.61 -9.90
C ASN A 218 10.81 -22.54 -9.20
N LEU A 219 10.29 -21.35 -8.95
CA LEU A 219 11.04 -20.34 -8.19
C LEU A 219 11.28 -20.81 -6.76
N ILE A 220 12.52 -20.72 -6.31
CA ILE A 220 12.92 -21.05 -4.94
C ILE A 220 12.71 -19.81 -4.08
N ILE A 221 11.76 -19.88 -3.15
CA ILE A 221 11.39 -18.74 -2.28
C ILE A 221 11.80 -18.91 -0.82
N SER A 222 12.52 -19.99 -0.48
CA SER A 222 12.77 -20.40 0.91
C SER A 222 13.57 -19.39 1.75
N LYS A 223 14.20 -18.37 1.15
CA LYS A 223 14.86 -17.25 1.86
C LYS A 223 14.12 -15.92 1.77
N VAL A 224 13.01 -15.87 1.05
CA VAL A 224 12.24 -14.64 0.86
C VAL A 224 11.59 -14.25 2.18
N THR A 225 11.80 -13.01 2.60
CA THR A 225 11.22 -12.45 3.82
C THR A 225 10.14 -11.40 3.52
N ASN A 226 10.13 -10.84 2.31
CA ASN A 226 9.19 -9.81 1.87
C ASN A 226 8.53 -10.19 0.52
N MET A 227 7.20 -10.33 0.54
CA MET A 227 6.33 -10.58 -0.62
C MET A 227 5.25 -9.49 -0.78
N GLU A 228 5.46 -8.33 -0.17
CA GLU A 228 4.52 -7.21 -0.25
C GLU A 228 4.14 -6.90 -1.70
N SER A 229 2.84 -6.84 -1.99
CA SER A 229 2.31 -6.50 -3.32
C SER A 229 2.81 -7.38 -4.48
N MET A 230 3.34 -8.58 -4.22
CA MET A 230 4.02 -9.39 -5.26
C MET A 230 3.14 -9.63 -6.50
N PHE A 231 1.83 -9.83 -6.32
CA PHE A 231 0.84 -10.04 -7.37
C PHE A 231 -0.29 -9.00 -7.35
N GLU A 232 -0.04 -7.80 -6.80
CA GLU A 232 -1.03 -6.73 -6.77
C GLU A 232 -1.51 -6.38 -8.20
N SER A 233 -2.82 -6.34 -8.40
CA SER A 233 -3.50 -6.13 -9.70
C SER A 233 -3.11 -7.11 -10.80
N ALA A 234 -2.59 -8.30 -10.45
CA ALA A 234 -2.39 -9.40 -11.39
C ALA A 234 -3.71 -10.14 -11.64
N THR A 235 -4.67 -9.48 -12.29
CA THR A 235 -6.09 -9.87 -12.35
C THR A 235 -6.37 -11.28 -12.89
N TYR A 236 -5.51 -11.84 -13.74
CA TYR A 236 -5.65 -13.21 -14.29
C TYR A 236 -4.82 -14.27 -13.56
N PHE A 237 -4.05 -13.89 -12.54
CA PHE A 237 -3.12 -14.79 -11.87
C PHE A 237 -3.84 -15.86 -11.05
N ASN A 238 -3.53 -17.14 -11.34
CA ASN A 238 -4.11 -18.28 -10.63
C ASN A 238 -3.21 -19.54 -10.76
N GLN A 239 -1.87 -19.37 -10.73
CA GLN A 239 -0.93 -20.49 -10.87
C GLN A 239 -0.68 -21.22 -9.55
N ASN A 240 -0.48 -22.53 -9.59
CA ASN A 240 -0.24 -23.36 -8.40
C ASN A 240 1.03 -22.94 -7.63
N LEU A 241 0.87 -22.59 -6.34
CA LEU A 241 1.95 -22.18 -5.44
C LEU A 241 2.18 -23.16 -4.27
N SER A 242 1.65 -24.38 -4.34
CA SER A 242 1.74 -25.37 -3.24
C SER A 242 3.17 -25.76 -2.87
N ASN A 243 4.13 -25.68 -3.80
CA ASN A 243 5.53 -26.02 -3.56
C ASN A 243 6.35 -24.91 -2.90
N TRP A 244 5.75 -23.75 -2.63
CA TRP A 244 6.45 -22.60 -2.09
C TRP A 244 6.66 -22.71 -0.58
N ASP A 245 7.93 -22.74 -0.16
CA ASP A 245 8.31 -22.62 1.26
C ASP A 245 8.29 -21.15 1.71
N VAL A 246 7.14 -20.69 2.20
CA VAL A 246 6.93 -19.33 2.71
C VAL A 246 7.34 -19.16 4.19
N SER A 247 7.99 -20.16 4.80
CA SER A 247 8.24 -20.18 6.25
C SER A 247 9.12 -19.04 6.76
N ASN A 248 9.91 -18.38 5.91
CA ASN A 248 10.72 -17.21 6.26
C ASN A 248 10.04 -15.86 5.96
N VAL A 249 8.85 -15.86 5.35
CA VAL A 249 8.14 -14.63 4.99
C VAL A 249 7.60 -13.95 6.24
N THR A 250 7.85 -12.64 6.34
CA THR A 250 7.39 -11.79 7.45
C THR A 250 6.36 -10.73 7.01
N ASN A 251 6.35 -10.37 5.73
CA ASN A 251 5.47 -9.36 5.15
C ASN A 251 4.77 -9.91 3.89
N MET A 252 3.44 -10.01 3.95
CA MET A 252 2.55 -10.41 2.84
C MET A 252 1.51 -9.33 2.53
N ALA A 253 1.73 -8.10 2.98
CA ALA A 253 0.80 -7.00 2.74
C ALA A 253 0.51 -6.85 1.24
N GLY A 254 -0.77 -6.79 0.86
CA GLY A 254 -1.18 -6.60 -0.53
C GLY A 254 -0.78 -7.71 -1.51
N MET A 255 -0.29 -8.86 -1.06
CA MET A 255 0.30 -9.88 -1.94
C MET A 255 -0.62 -10.25 -3.12
N PHE A 256 -1.93 -10.37 -2.89
CA PHE A 256 -2.96 -10.66 -3.89
C PHE A 256 -4.02 -9.55 -3.99
N TYR A 257 -3.67 -8.31 -3.64
CA TYR A 257 -4.57 -7.16 -3.79
C TYR A 257 -5.05 -7.07 -5.25
N ASP A 258 -6.35 -7.03 -5.50
CA ASP A 258 -6.96 -6.97 -6.85
C ASP A 258 -6.54 -8.11 -7.80
N ALA A 259 -6.03 -9.23 -7.26
CA ALA A 259 -5.81 -10.46 -8.02
C ALA A 259 -7.14 -11.20 -8.18
N THR A 260 -8.06 -10.62 -8.94
CA THR A 260 -9.48 -11.01 -8.99
C THR A 260 -9.75 -12.48 -9.37
N ALA A 261 -8.88 -13.13 -10.16
CA ALA A 261 -8.99 -14.54 -10.51
C ALA A 261 -8.29 -15.52 -9.53
N PHE A 262 -7.53 -15.03 -8.55
CA PHE A 262 -6.73 -15.87 -7.68
C PHE A 262 -7.60 -16.69 -6.73
N ASN A 263 -7.44 -18.02 -6.78
CA ASN A 263 -8.15 -18.97 -5.93
C ASN A 263 -7.37 -20.30 -5.81
N GLN A 264 -6.03 -20.24 -5.78
CA GLN A 264 -5.19 -21.43 -5.64
C GLN A 264 -5.04 -21.86 -4.19
N ASP A 265 -4.95 -23.17 -3.99
CA ASP A 265 -4.74 -23.77 -2.68
C ASP A 265 -3.39 -23.34 -2.09
N ILE A 266 -3.48 -22.72 -0.92
CA ILE A 266 -2.37 -22.22 -0.09
C ILE A 266 -2.54 -22.67 1.36
N SER A 267 -3.34 -23.71 1.60
CA SER A 267 -3.63 -24.24 2.94
C SER A 267 -2.36 -24.71 3.66
N ASP A 268 -1.44 -25.35 2.92
CA ASP A 268 -0.18 -25.90 3.43
C ASP A 268 0.91 -24.84 3.74
N TRP A 269 0.65 -23.56 3.48
CA TRP A 269 1.62 -22.51 3.73
C TRP A 269 1.92 -22.31 5.22
N ASN A 270 3.19 -22.44 5.59
CA ASN A 270 3.64 -22.07 6.94
C ASN A 270 3.81 -20.55 7.06
N ILE A 271 2.76 -19.87 7.51
CA ILE A 271 2.74 -18.41 7.70
C ILE A 271 3.16 -17.97 9.12
N SER A 272 3.73 -18.85 9.96
CA SER A 272 3.92 -18.56 11.39
C SER A 272 4.85 -17.38 11.68
N ASN A 273 5.67 -16.95 10.72
CA ASN A 273 6.56 -15.79 10.86
C ASN A 273 5.97 -14.49 10.30
N VAL A 274 4.79 -14.53 9.67
CA VAL A 274 4.16 -13.35 9.08
C VAL A 274 3.65 -12.42 10.18
N THR A 275 3.98 -11.14 10.06
CA THR A 275 3.56 -10.09 11.00
C THR A 275 2.62 -9.06 10.37
N ASN A 276 2.62 -8.95 9.03
CA ASN A 276 1.81 -8.01 8.27
C ASN A 276 1.07 -8.70 7.11
N MET A 277 -0.27 -8.66 7.16
CA MET A 277 -1.20 -9.20 6.15
C MET A 277 -2.18 -8.12 5.65
N ALA A 278 -1.87 -6.84 5.86
CA ALA A 278 -2.74 -5.75 5.44
C ALA A 278 -3.06 -5.86 3.95
N GLY A 279 -4.34 -5.90 3.60
CA GLY A 279 -4.81 -5.95 2.22
C GLY A 279 -4.42 -7.19 1.43
N MET A 280 -4.00 -8.30 2.08
CA MET A 280 -3.48 -9.48 1.37
C MET A 280 -4.44 -10.01 0.29
N PHE A 281 -5.75 -10.01 0.55
CA PHE A 281 -6.82 -10.43 -0.38
C PHE A 281 -7.83 -9.31 -0.67
N TYR A 282 -7.40 -8.05 -0.53
CA TYR A 282 -8.25 -6.90 -0.87
C TYR A 282 -8.70 -7.00 -2.33
N GLU A 283 -10.00 -6.94 -2.61
CA GLU A 283 -10.60 -7.11 -3.95
C GLU A 283 -10.24 -8.43 -4.68
N ALA A 284 -9.70 -9.44 -3.99
CA ALA A 284 -9.48 -10.79 -4.54
C ALA A 284 -10.80 -11.56 -4.63
N THR A 285 -11.68 -11.13 -5.52
CA THR A 285 -13.11 -11.53 -5.55
C THR A 285 -13.37 -13.02 -5.70
N ALA A 286 -12.47 -13.79 -6.33
CA ALA A 286 -12.62 -15.25 -6.49
C ALA A 286 -12.04 -16.08 -5.33
N PHE A 287 -11.25 -15.49 -4.44
CA PHE A 287 -10.52 -16.23 -3.41
C PHE A 287 -11.47 -16.82 -2.37
N ASN A 288 -11.45 -18.15 -2.19
CA ASN A 288 -12.25 -18.86 -1.22
C ASN A 288 -11.59 -20.19 -0.77
N GLN A 289 -10.26 -20.26 -0.72
CA GLN A 289 -9.53 -21.45 -0.28
C GLN A 289 -9.46 -21.54 1.24
N ASP A 290 -9.42 -22.77 1.74
CA ASP A 290 -9.32 -23.06 3.16
C ASP A 290 -7.98 -22.59 3.72
N ILE A 291 -8.05 -21.73 4.73
CA ILE A 291 -6.92 -21.17 5.47
C ILE A 291 -7.14 -21.28 6.98
N SER A 292 -8.01 -22.20 7.39
CA SER A 292 -8.36 -22.42 8.80
C SER A 292 -7.14 -22.81 9.65
N ASP A 293 -6.23 -23.62 9.09
CA ASP A 293 -5.03 -24.13 9.76
C ASP A 293 -3.86 -23.12 9.84
N TRP A 294 -4.02 -21.92 9.28
CA TRP A 294 -2.98 -20.89 9.31
C TRP A 294 -2.68 -20.40 10.73
N ASN A 295 -1.41 -20.48 11.14
CA ASN A 295 -0.95 -19.91 12.40
C ASN A 295 -0.73 -18.39 12.28
N VAL A 296 -1.77 -17.60 12.53
CA VAL A 296 -1.73 -16.12 12.49
C VAL A 296 -1.27 -15.47 13.80
N SER A 297 -0.73 -16.23 14.77
CA SER A 297 -0.46 -15.70 16.11
C SER A 297 0.57 -14.57 16.16
N ASN A 298 1.42 -14.42 15.15
CA ASN A 298 2.41 -13.34 15.05
C ASN A 298 1.94 -12.13 14.24
N VAL A 299 0.75 -12.21 13.63
CA VAL A 299 0.21 -11.13 12.81
C VAL A 299 -0.23 -9.96 13.70
N THR A 300 0.24 -8.77 13.36
CA THR A 300 -0.10 -7.52 14.07
C THR A 300 -1.00 -6.59 13.24
N ASN A 301 -1.06 -6.76 11.92
CA ASN A 301 -1.81 -5.91 11.01
C ASN A 301 -2.60 -6.74 9.99
N MET A 302 -3.93 -6.61 10.03
CA MET A 302 -4.90 -7.25 9.13
C MET A 302 -5.82 -6.22 8.46
N ALA A 303 -5.42 -4.94 8.43
CA ALA A 303 -6.21 -3.88 7.83
C ALA A 303 -6.59 -4.22 6.38
N GLY A 304 -7.88 -4.17 6.05
CA GLY A 304 -8.39 -4.44 4.71
C GLY A 304 -8.14 -5.84 4.16
N MET A 305 -7.74 -6.83 4.98
CA MET A 305 -7.30 -8.15 4.49
C MET A 305 -8.30 -8.83 3.55
N PHE A 306 -9.61 -8.70 3.81
CA PHE A 306 -10.70 -9.28 3.01
C PHE A 306 -11.71 -8.22 2.51
N TYR A 307 -11.28 -6.96 2.41
CA TYR A 307 -12.11 -5.90 1.81
C TYR A 307 -12.53 -6.34 0.40
N ASP A 308 -13.83 -6.32 0.07
CA ASP A 308 -14.40 -6.76 -1.22
C ASP A 308 -13.96 -8.17 -1.70
N ALA A 309 -13.46 -9.03 -0.81
CA ALA A 309 -13.21 -10.46 -1.09
C ALA A 309 -14.53 -11.24 -1.07
N THR A 310 -15.37 -11.00 -2.08
CA THR A 310 -16.80 -11.38 -2.07
C THR A 310 -17.06 -12.88 -1.99
N ALA A 311 -16.19 -13.74 -2.54
CA ALA A 311 -16.34 -15.19 -2.46
C ALA A 311 -15.89 -15.81 -1.12
N PHE A 312 -15.01 -15.14 -0.37
CA PHE A 312 -14.37 -15.74 0.80
C PHE A 312 -15.38 -15.98 1.93
N ASN A 313 -15.57 -17.23 2.36
CA ASN A 313 -16.43 -17.58 3.49
C ASN A 313 -15.94 -18.84 4.24
N GLN A 314 -14.62 -19.04 4.29
CA GLN A 314 -14.01 -20.17 4.99
C GLN A 314 -13.94 -19.94 6.50
N ASP A 315 -13.84 -21.03 7.26
CA ASP A 315 -13.75 -20.97 8.71
C ASP A 315 -12.40 -20.36 9.15
N ILE A 316 -12.47 -19.34 9.99
CA ILE A 316 -11.32 -18.66 10.61
C ILE A 316 -11.56 -18.47 12.12
N SER A 317 -12.51 -19.22 12.69
CA SER A 317 -12.92 -19.06 14.08
C SER A 317 -11.84 -19.46 15.08
N ASP A 318 -10.93 -20.37 14.70
CA ASP A 318 -9.80 -20.85 15.51
C ASP A 318 -8.54 -19.98 15.39
N TRP A 319 -8.56 -18.94 14.56
CA TRP A 319 -7.42 -18.03 14.41
C TRP A 319 -7.09 -17.30 15.72
N ASN A 320 -5.83 -17.41 16.13
CA ASN A 320 -5.31 -16.62 17.26
C ASN A 320 -4.94 -15.20 16.81
N VAL A 321 -5.91 -14.28 16.89
CA VAL A 321 -5.71 -12.86 16.55
C VAL A 321 -5.24 -11.98 17.72
N SER A 322 -4.77 -12.57 18.83
CA SER A 322 -4.47 -11.83 20.05
C SER A 322 -3.37 -10.77 19.92
N ASN A 323 -2.52 -10.85 18.89
CA ASN A 323 -1.44 -9.88 18.64
C ASN A 323 -1.83 -8.80 17.60
N VAL A 324 -3.02 -8.90 17.00
CA VAL A 324 -3.48 -7.94 16.00
C VAL A 324 -3.81 -6.61 16.67
N THR A 325 -3.25 -5.53 16.15
CA THR A 325 -3.50 -4.15 16.62
C THR A 325 -4.34 -3.33 15.64
N ASN A 326 -4.39 -3.73 14.36
CA ASN A 326 -5.15 -3.03 13.33
C ASN A 326 -6.02 -4.01 12.51
N MET A 327 -7.34 -3.82 12.59
CA MET A 327 -8.36 -4.55 11.82
C MET A 327 -9.22 -3.61 10.95
N SER A 328 -8.76 -2.38 10.72
CA SER A 328 -9.55 -1.38 9.98
C SER A 328 -9.94 -1.90 8.61
N GLY A 329 -11.23 -1.87 8.27
CA GLY A 329 -11.75 -2.30 6.98
C GLY A 329 -11.58 -3.78 6.65
N MET A 330 -11.23 -4.65 7.61
CA MET A 330 -10.90 -6.05 7.34
C MET A 330 -11.99 -6.81 6.55
N PHE A 331 -13.27 -6.54 6.84
CA PHE A 331 -14.42 -7.15 6.17
C PHE A 331 -15.34 -6.12 5.49
N LYS A 332 -14.79 -4.97 5.11
CA LYS A 332 -15.55 -3.93 4.41
C LYS A 332 -16.13 -4.48 3.10
N ASN A 333 -17.39 -4.11 2.84
CA ASN A 333 -18.20 -4.52 1.69
C ASN A 333 -18.49 -6.04 1.59
N LYS A 334 -18.21 -6.84 2.63
CA LYS A 334 -18.55 -8.25 2.63
C LYS A 334 -19.99 -8.50 3.07
N ILE A 335 -20.77 -9.20 2.26
CA ILE A 335 -22.13 -9.62 2.63
C ILE A 335 -22.08 -10.70 3.72
N THR A 336 -21.26 -11.73 3.56
CA THR A 336 -21.09 -12.81 4.54
C THR A 336 -19.71 -12.75 5.18
N ILE A 337 -19.69 -12.91 6.50
CA ILE A 337 -18.49 -12.89 7.32
C ILE A 337 -18.41 -14.25 8.04
N PRO A 338 -17.27 -14.94 8.02
CA PRO A 338 -17.05 -16.16 8.82
C PRO A 338 -17.30 -15.95 10.30
N ASN A 339 -17.42 -17.03 11.07
CA ASN A 339 -17.58 -16.92 12.52
C ASN A 339 -16.34 -16.31 13.19
N ILE A 340 -16.52 -15.20 13.90
CA ILE A 340 -15.45 -14.47 14.59
C ILE A 340 -15.75 -14.24 16.09
N ASN A 341 -16.79 -14.88 16.62
CA ASN A 341 -17.29 -14.61 17.98
C ASN A 341 -16.24 -14.86 19.07
N ASN A 342 -15.35 -15.83 18.86
CA ASN A 342 -14.37 -16.28 19.85
C ASN A 342 -13.01 -15.56 19.76
N TRP A 343 -12.87 -14.60 18.86
CA TRP A 343 -11.61 -13.90 18.67
C TRP A 343 -11.22 -13.05 19.88
N ASN A 344 -9.97 -13.18 20.30
CA ASN A 344 -9.38 -12.28 21.30
C ASN A 344 -8.90 -10.99 20.63
N VAL A 345 -9.74 -9.95 20.67
CA VAL A 345 -9.44 -8.63 20.09
C VAL A 345 -8.82 -7.63 21.09
N SER A 346 -8.35 -8.10 22.25
CA SER A 346 -7.93 -7.22 23.36
C SER A 346 -6.79 -6.26 23.03
N ASN A 347 -5.98 -6.54 22.01
CA ASN A 347 -4.86 -5.69 21.59
C ASN A 347 -5.20 -4.79 20.39
N VAL A 348 -6.42 -4.88 19.85
CA VAL A 348 -6.84 -4.07 18.71
C VAL A 348 -7.01 -2.62 19.13
N VAL A 349 -6.40 -1.72 18.36
CA VAL A 349 -6.42 -0.26 18.56
C VAL A 349 -7.33 0.41 17.52
N ASN A 350 -7.41 -0.13 16.31
CA ASN A 350 -8.20 0.42 15.20
C ASN A 350 -9.16 -0.62 14.61
N MET A 351 -10.47 -0.34 14.69
CA MET A 351 -11.56 -1.13 14.10
C MET A 351 -12.38 -0.31 13.09
N SER A 352 -11.86 0.84 12.62
CA SER A 352 -12.61 1.70 11.72
C SER A 352 -13.03 0.95 10.46
N TYR A 353 -14.28 1.12 10.05
CA TYR A 353 -14.86 0.52 8.84
C TYR A 353 -14.84 -1.01 8.77
N MET A 354 -14.57 -1.73 9.88
CA MET A 354 -14.38 -3.19 9.87
C MET A 354 -15.54 -3.95 9.23
N PHE A 355 -16.79 -3.52 9.46
CA PHE A 355 -18.02 -4.10 8.91
C PHE A 355 -18.82 -3.10 8.07
N TYR A 356 -18.16 -2.09 7.49
CA TYR A 356 -18.80 -1.14 6.58
C TYR A 356 -19.47 -1.90 5.42
N GLU A 357 -20.74 -1.63 5.15
CA GLU A 357 -21.59 -2.29 4.14
C GLU A 357 -21.73 -3.82 4.32
N ALA A 358 -21.45 -4.35 5.51
CA ALA A 358 -21.72 -5.75 5.83
C ALA A 358 -23.22 -5.97 6.16
N THR A 359 -24.05 -5.88 5.13
CA THR A 359 -25.52 -5.79 5.28
C THR A 359 -26.16 -6.98 6.00
N ALA A 360 -25.56 -8.19 5.97
CA ALA A 360 -26.07 -9.37 6.67
C ALA A 360 -25.35 -9.66 8.02
N PHE A 361 -24.44 -8.78 8.45
CA PHE A 361 -23.68 -8.98 9.69
C PHE A 361 -24.55 -8.80 10.93
N ASN A 362 -24.68 -9.86 11.73
CA ASN A 362 -25.42 -9.86 12.98
C ASN A 362 -24.88 -10.94 13.94
N GLN A 363 -23.56 -11.09 14.02
CA GLN A 363 -22.90 -12.10 14.86
C GLN A 363 -22.71 -11.63 16.31
N ASP A 364 -22.67 -12.57 17.25
CA ASP A 364 -22.53 -12.26 18.68
C ASP A 364 -21.07 -11.95 19.05
N ILE A 365 -20.79 -10.65 19.17
CA ILE A 365 -19.50 -10.07 19.53
C ILE A 365 -19.53 -9.41 20.92
N SER A 366 -20.53 -9.75 21.75
CA SER A 366 -20.71 -9.19 23.09
C SER A 366 -19.49 -9.44 23.99
N ASN A 367 -18.82 -10.57 23.82
CA ASN A 367 -17.64 -10.98 24.60
C ASN A 367 -16.33 -10.30 24.19
N TRP A 368 -16.33 -9.48 23.15
CA TRP A 368 -15.10 -8.82 22.69
C TRP A 368 -14.60 -7.80 23.70
N ASN A 369 -13.33 -7.92 24.09
CA ASN A 369 -12.65 -6.89 24.87
C ASN A 369 -12.14 -5.77 23.95
N VAL A 370 -12.88 -4.67 23.86
CA VAL A 370 -12.54 -3.50 23.04
C VAL A 370 -11.83 -2.38 23.82
N SER A 371 -11.33 -2.64 25.03
CA SER A 371 -10.81 -1.59 25.92
C SER A 371 -9.59 -0.84 25.38
N ASN A 372 -8.85 -1.39 24.42
CA ASN A 372 -7.70 -0.74 23.79
C ASN A 372 -8.04 -0.01 22.49
N VAL A 373 -9.28 -0.12 22.01
CA VAL A 373 -9.70 0.51 20.75
C VAL A 373 -9.80 2.01 20.95
N THR A 374 -9.24 2.77 20.00
CA THR A 374 -9.27 4.24 19.99
C THR A 374 -10.08 4.80 18.82
N ASN A 375 -10.27 4.01 17.76
CA ASN A 375 -11.01 4.39 16.56
C ASN A 375 -12.01 3.30 16.14
N MET A 376 -13.30 3.65 16.12
CA MET A 376 -14.42 2.82 15.65
C MET A 376 -15.23 3.52 14.54
N GLU A 377 -14.63 4.50 13.86
CA GLU A 377 -15.28 5.24 12.78
C GLU A 377 -15.89 4.30 11.73
N GLY A 378 -17.17 4.45 11.43
CA GLY A 378 -17.87 3.68 10.40
C GLY A 378 -17.91 2.16 10.62
N MET A 379 -17.62 1.66 11.84
CA MET A 379 -17.48 0.22 12.08
C MET A 379 -18.69 -0.61 11.61
N PHE A 380 -19.91 -0.12 11.83
CA PHE A 380 -21.19 -0.75 11.41
C PHE A 380 -21.96 0.10 10.40
N GLN A 381 -21.29 1.01 9.69
CA GLN A 381 -21.93 1.85 8.70
C GLN A 381 -22.56 0.98 7.60
N ASN A 382 -23.83 1.21 7.28
CA ASN A 382 -24.64 0.41 6.35
C ASN A 382 -24.80 -1.08 6.72
N ALA A 383 -24.45 -1.51 7.95
CA ALA A 383 -24.74 -2.87 8.44
C ALA A 383 -26.22 -2.97 8.87
N THR A 384 -27.13 -2.96 7.90
CA THR A 384 -28.58 -2.77 8.11
C THR A 384 -29.25 -3.83 8.98
N THR A 385 -28.70 -5.04 9.07
CA THR A 385 -29.23 -6.12 9.93
C THR A 385 -28.64 -6.15 11.34
N PHE A 386 -27.56 -5.42 11.60
CA PHE A 386 -26.84 -5.48 12.87
C PHE A 386 -27.70 -4.94 14.01
N ASN A 387 -27.92 -5.79 15.02
CA ASN A 387 -28.65 -5.45 16.24
C ASN A 387 -28.23 -6.36 17.41
N LYS A 388 -26.94 -6.67 17.51
CA LYS A 388 -26.39 -7.51 18.59
C LYS A 388 -25.94 -6.70 19.78
N ASP A 389 -26.12 -7.28 20.96
CA ASP A 389 -25.79 -6.64 22.24
C ASP A 389 -24.29 -6.34 22.32
N ILE A 390 -23.99 -5.07 22.57
CA ILE A 390 -22.65 -4.51 22.75
C ILE A 390 -22.63 -3.60 24.00
N SER A 391 -23.60 -3.78 24.91
CA SER A 391 -23.79 -2.94 26.09
C SER A 391 -22.62 -3.00 27.07
N ASP A 392 -21.93 -4.15 27.12
CA ASP A 392 -20.80 -4.41 28.02
C ASP A 392 -19.43 -3.98 27.46
N TRP A 393 -19.40 -3.43 26.24
CA TRP A 393 -18.16 -2.93 25.65
C TRP A 393 -17.57 -1.75 26.44
N ASN A 394 -16.31 -1.89 26.84
CA ASN A 394 -15.55 -0.79 27.42
C ASN A 394 -14.99 0.12 26.31
N VAL A 395 -15.72 1.19 25.98
CA VAL A 395 -15.33 2.18 24.97
C VAL A 395 -14.58 3.39 25.55
N SER A 396 -14.08 3.32 26.80
CA SER A 396 -13.50 4.49 27.49
C SER A 396 -12.25 5.07 26.82
N ASN A 397 -11.56 4.33 25.96
CA ASN A 397 -10.40 4.81 25.22
C ASN A 397 -10.73 5.28 23.79
N VAL A 398 -11.98 5.16 23.36
CA VAL A 398 -12.40 5.54 22.01
C VAL A 398 -12.49 7.05 21.90
N THR A 399 -11.88 7.60 20.85
CA THR A 399 -11.88 9.04 20.55
C THR A 399 -12.69 9.39 19.31
N ASN A 400 -12.93 8.42 18.41
CA ASN A 400 -13.66 8.61 17.17
C ASN A 400 -14.68 7.48 16.95
N ILE A 401 -15.96 7.85 16.90
CA ILE A 401 -17.12 6.98 16.58
C ILE A 401 -17.98 7.59 15.47
N ALA A 402 -17.40 8.49 14.67
CA ALA A 402 -18.11 9.09 13.53
C ALA A 402 -18.65 7.98 12.61
N THR A 403 -19.86 8.19 12.09
CA THR A 403 -20.59 7.26 11.21
C THR A 403 -20.76 5.82 11.72
N MET A 404 -20.46 5.50 12.99
CA MET A 404 -20.40 4.11 13.49
C MET A 404 -21.67 3.31 13.18
N PHE A 405 -22.85 3.91 13.32
CA PHE A 405 -24.16 3.31 13.02
C PHE A 405 -24.89 4.03 11.88
N TYR A 406 -24.17 4.76 11.01
CA TYR A 406 -24.77 5.40 9.85
C TYR A 406 -25.53 4.35 9.04
N ASN A 407 -26.85 4.55 8.87
CA ASN A 407 -27.73 3.66 8.13
C ASN A 407 -27.74 2.19 8.64
N ALA A 408 -27.39 1.96 9.91
CA ALA A 408 -27.63 0.69 10.59
C ALA A 408 -29.11 0.61 11.04
N SER A 409 -30.01 0.48 10.07
CA SER A 409 -31.45 0.74 10.24
C SER A 409 -32.14 -0.07 11.34
N ASN A 410 -31.65 -1.28 11.66
CA ASN A 410 -32.20 -2.16 12.70
C ASN A 410 -31.55 -1.98 14.09
N PHE A 411 -30.45 -1.24 14.19
CA PHE A 411 -29.71 -1.13 15.44
C PHE A 411 -30.54 -0.38 16.50
N ASN A 412 -30.77 -1.03 17.64
CA ASN A 412 -31.51 -0.46 18.76
C ASN A 412 -31.12 -1.11 20.10
N GLN A 413 -29.85 -1.47 20.27
CA GLN A 413 -29.34 -2.08 21.51
C GLN A 413 -28.94 -1.04 22.55
N ASP A 414 -29.13 -1.39 23.83
CA ASP A 414 -28.80 -0.53 24.96
C ASP A 414 -27.28 -0.26 24.99
N ILE A 415 -26.92 1.01 24.87
CA ILE A 415 -25.54 1.51 24.95
C ILE A 415 -25.41 2.59 26.03
N SER A 416 -26.38 2.66 26.96
CA SER A 416 -26.43 3.64 28.05
C SER A 416 -25.21 3.57 28.98
N ARG A 417 -24.57 2.40 29.09
CA ARG A 417 -23.41 2.14 29.97
C ARG A 417 -22.07 2.53 29.35
N TRP A 418 -22.04 2.91 28.08
CA TRP A 418 -20.80 3.29 27.42
C TRP A 418 -20.21 4.55 28.04
N ASN A 419 -18.93 4.46 28.42
CA ASN A 419 -18.16 5.64 28.80
C ASN A 419 -17.62 6.33 27.55
N VAL A 420 -18.32 7.36 27.07
CA VAL A 420 -17.94 8.15 25.89
C VAL A 420 -17.15 9.42 26.25
N SER A 421 -16.66 9.56 27.49
CA SER A 421 -16.02 10.80 27.96
C SER A 421 -14.77 11.20 27.19
N ASN A 422 -14.13 10.30 26.46
CA ASN A 422 -12.94 10.59 25.63
C ASN A 422 -13.27 10.80 24.14
N VAL A 423 -14.54 10.68 23.75
CA VAL A 423 -14.97 10.82 22.36
C VAL A 423 -14.91 12.29 21.94
N ILE A 424 -14.30 12.54 20.78
CA ILE A 424 -14.17 13.87 20.18
C ILE A 424 -15.13 14.02 18.99
N ASN A 425 -15.35 12.95 18.23
CA ASN A 425 -16.14 12.98 16.99
C ASN A 425 -17.27 11.94 16.99
N MET A 426 -18.51 12.43 16.94
CA MET A 426 -19.76 11.66 16.78
C MET A 426 -20.52 12.06 15.51
N THR A 427 -19.84 12.70 14.55
CA THR A 427 -20.45 13.14 13.28
C THR A 427 -21.18 11.96 12.62
N ARG A 428 -22.47 12.14 12.31
CA ARG A 428 -23.33 11.15 11.64
C ARG A 428 -23.47 9.80 12.35
N MET A 429 -23.19 9.70 13.66
CA MET A 429 -23.15 8.41 14.35
C MET A 429 -24.44 7.60 14.18
N PHE A 430 -25.62 8.22 14.26
CA PHE A 430 -26.94 7.59 14.10
C PHE A 430 -27.72 8.12 12.89
N GLU A 431 -27.06 8.76 11.92
CA GLU A 431 -27.75 9.22 10.70
C GLU A 431 -28.39 8.00 10.01
N LYS A 432 -29.70 8.03 9.77
CA LYS A 432 -30.52 6.95 9.20
C LYS A 432 -30.58 5.65 10.03
N ALA A 433 -30.15 5.67 11.30
CA ALA A 433 -30.41 4.57 12.23
C ALA A 433 -31.88 4.60 12.69
N SER A 434 -32.80 4.30 11.77
CA SER A 434 -34.24 4.57 11.92
C SER A 434 -34.91 3.91 13.12
N SER A 435 -34.37 2.79 13.63
CA SER A 435 -34.91 2.08 14.80
C SER A 435 -34.32 2.52 16.13
N PHE A 436 -33.23 3.29 16.13
CA PHE A 436 -32.50 3.63 17.35
C PHE A 436 -33.31 4.57 18.24
N ASN A 437 -33.58 4.15 19.48
CA ASN A 437 -34.30 4.94 20.48
C ASN A 437 -33.89 4.55 21.92
N GLN A 438 -32.63 4.23 22.15
CA GLN A 438 -32.13 3.84 23.48
C GLN A 438 -31.65 5.04 24.28
N ASP A 439 -31.81 4.96 25.60
CA ASP A 439 -31.46 6.02 26.54
C ASP A 439 -29.94 6.26 26.56
N ILE A 440 -29.54 7.47 26.17
CA ILE A 440 -28.16 7.95 26.17
C ILE A 440 -28.00 9.23 27.01
N SER A 441 -28.98 9.51 27.88
CA SER A 441 -29.02 10.69 28.76
C SER A 441 -27.80 10.80 29.69
N ASN A 442 -27.21 9.66 30.05
CA ASN A 442 -26.09 9.56 30.99
C ASN A 442 -24.70 9.67 30.32
N TRP A 443 -24.64 9.82 29.00
CA TRP A 443 -23.36 9.98 28.31
C TRP A 443 -22.68 11.31 28.68
N ASP A 444 -21.41 11.22 29.06
CA ASP A 444 -20.55 12.39 29.21
C ASP A 444 -20.01 12.81 27.84
N VAL A 445 -20.66 13.81 27.25
CA VAL A 445 -20.30 14.37 25.93
C VAL A 445 -19.45 15.65 26.04
N SER A 446 -18.94 15.98 27.24
CA SER A 446 -18.23 17.23 27.49
C SER A 446 -16.96 17.42 26.67
N ASN A 447 -16.34 16.34 26.16
CA ASN A 447 -15.16 16.42 25.27
C ASN A 447 -15.49 16.39 23.77
N VAL A 448 -16.77 16.24 23.41
CA VAL A 448 -17.18 16.12 22.01
C VAL A 448 -17.11 17.47 21.32
N LYS A 449 -16.47 17.51 20.13
CA LYS A 449 -16.36 18.71 19.29
C LYS A 449 -17.27 18.69 18.09
N TYR A 450 -17.52 17.50 17.53
CA TYR A 450 -18.21 17.34 16.25
C TYR A 450 -19.39 16.37 16.38
N ILE A 451 -20.62 16.90 16.28
CA ILE A 451 -21.89 16.13 16.32
C ILE A 451 -22.81 16.44 15.14
N ASN A 452 -22.23 16.93 14.03
CA ASN A 452 -23.02 17.23 12.83
C ASN A 452 -23.79 15.99 12.39
N HIS A 453 -25.03 16.21 11.98
CA HIS A 453 -25.89 15.19 11.41
C HIS A 453 -26.16 13.96 12.33
N MET A 454 -25.87 14.03 13.63
CA MET A 454 -25.86 12.84 14.52
C MET A 454 -27.15 12.00 14.44
N PHE A 455 -28.32 12.64 14.35
CA PHE A 455 -29.64 12.00 14.31
C PHE A 455 -30.42 12.31 13.04
N VAL A 456 -29.75 12.66 11.94
CA VAL A 456 -30.44 12.90 10.66
C VAL A 456 -31.21 11.66 10.24
N ASP A 457 -32.50 11.79 9.91
CA ASP A 457 -33.37 10.66 9.55
C ASP A 457 -33.42 9.52 10.61
N ALA A 458 -33.01 9.76 11.87
CA ALA A 458 -33.19 8.83 12.99
C ALA A 458 -34.64 8.90 13.49
N THR A 459 -35.57 8.40 12.68
CA THR A 459 -37.00 8.69 12.80
C THR A 459 -37.64 8.22 14.10
N SER A 460 -37.07 7.23 14.81
CA SER A 460 -37.59 6.75 16.11
C SER A 460 -37.00 7.45 17.32
N PHE A 461 -35.90 8.20 17.18
CA PHE A 461 -35.16 8.74 18.33
C PHE A 461 -35.94 9.85 19.03
N ASN A 462 -36.20 9.67 20.32
CA ASN A 462 -36.89 10.66 21.16
C ASN A 462 -36.49 10.54 22.66
N GLN A 463 -35.21 10.30 22.94
CA GLN A 463 -34.71 10.17 24.32
C GLN A 463 -34.21 11.50 24.88
N ASP A 464 -34.45 11.71 26.17
CA ASP A 464 -34.06 12.94 26.87
C ASP A 464 -32.53 13.09 26.93
N ILE A 465 -32.02 14.14 26.31
CA ILE A 465 -30.59 14.50 26.26
C ILE A 465 -30.35 15.91 26.80
N SER A 466 -31.32 16.46 27.56
CA SER A 466 -31.24 17.80 28.17
C SER A 466 -30.02 17.96 29.09
N ARG A 467 -29.53 16.85 29.65
CA ARG A 467 -28.41 16.78 30.60
C ARG A 467 -27.03 16.77 29.94
N TRP A 468 -26.94 16.69 28.62
CA TRP A 468 -25.67 16.70 27.91
C TRP A 468 -24.94 18.03 28.08
N ASP A 469 -23.65 17.95 28.43
CA ASP A 469 -22.76 19.10 28.42
C ASP A 469 -22.19 19.27 27.00
N VAL A 470 -22.78 20.18 26.24
CA VAL A 470 -22.37 20.50 24.87
C VAL A 470 -21.48 21.74 24.77
N SER A 471 -20.95 22.24 25.89
CA SER A 471 -20.23 23.52 25.92
C SER A 471 -18.94 23.54 25.09
N ASN A 472 -18.39 22.37 24.75
CA ASN A 472 -17.19 22.23 23.90
C ASN A 472 -17.52 21.84 22.43
N VAL A 473 -18.81 21.74 22.08
CA VAL A 473 -19.23 21.41 20.71
C VAL A 473 -18.98 22.61 19.79
N VAL A 474 -18.23 22.36 18.72
CA VAL A 474 -17.93 23.37 17.69
C VAL A 474 -18.97 23.30 16.57
N THR A 475 -19.42 22.10 16.20
CA THR A 475 -20.32 21.91 15.04
C THR A 475 -21.44 20.90 15.32
N MET A 476 -22.69 21.31 15.10
CA MET A 476 -23.89 20.49 15.27
C MET A 476 -24.94 20.73 14.15
N SER A 477 -24.49 21.15 12.96
CA SER A 477 -25.38 21.39 11.83
C SER A 477 -26.20 20.14 11.49
N ASN A 478 -27.47 20.33 11.17
CA ASN A 478 -28.43 19.28 10.83
C ASN A 478 -28.64 18.20 11.92
N MET A 479 -28.25 18.40 13.18
CA MET A 479 -28.25 17.33 14.20
C MET A 479 -29.55 16.49 14.25
N PHE A 480 -30.72 17.12 14.13
CA PHE A 480 -32.05 16.49 14.15
C PHE A 480 -32.83 16.66 12.83
N ASN A 481 -32.15 16.94 11.72
CA ASN A 481 -32.85 17.13 10.44
C ASN A 481 -33.58 15.84 10.03
N SER A 482 -34.89 15.92 9.81
CA SER A 482 -35.78 14.78 9.57
C SER A 482 -35.86 13.74 10.71
N ALA A 483 -35.43 14.06 11.93
CA ALA A 483 -35.67 13.24 13.12
C ALA A 483 -37.15 13.40 13.56
N THR A 484 -38.06 12.73 12.85
CA THR A 484 -39.50 13.04 12.92
C THR A 484 -40.15 12.81 14.28
N SER A 485 -39.59 11.96 15.15
CA SER A 485 -40.12 11.73 16.51
C SER A 485 -39.48 12.59 17.59
N PHE A 486 -38.37 13.29 17.31
CA PHE A 486 -37.64 14.03 18.32
C PHE A 486 -38.44 15.24 18.83
N ASN A 487 -38.70 15.29 20.13
CA ASN A 487 -39.43 16.38 20.78
C ASN A 487 -38.98 16.62 22.23
N GLN A 488 -37.67 16.54 22.51
CA GLN A 488 -37.12 16.74 23.84
C GLN A 488 -36.68 18.20 24.05
N ASP A 489 -36.84 18.69 25.28
CA ASP A 489 -36.40 20.02 25.68
C ASP A 489 -34.87 20.04 25.84
N ILE A 490 -34.22 20.91 25.08
CA ILE A 490 -32.76 21.10 25.10
C ILE A 490 -32.37 22.57 25.31
N SER A 491 -33.31 23.37 25.81
CA SER A 491 -33.11 24.80 26.10
C SER A 491 -32.01 25.07 27.15
N SER A 492 -31.58 24.04 27.88
CA SER A 492 -30.49 24.11 28.86
C SER A 492 -29.08 23.99 28.27
N TRP A 493 -28.94 23.68 26.98
CA TRP A 493 -27.62 23.48 26.36
C TRP A 493 -26.83 24.78 26.25
N ASP A 494 -25.57 24.77 26.71
CA ASP A 494 -24.63 25.86 26.46
C ASP A 494 -24.01 25.73 25.07
N VAL A 495 -24.42 26.61 24.16
CA VAL A 495 -24.04 26.60 22.75
C VAL A 495 -23.08 27.74 22.39
N ALA A 496 -22.42 28.36 23.37
CA ALA A 496 -21.57 29.53 23.14
C ALA A 496 -20.39 29.27 22.18
N GLU A 497 -19.84 28.05 22.19
CA GLU A 497 -18.72 27.64 21.33
C GLU A 497 -19.16 27.06 19.96
N VAL A 498 -20.47 27.01 19.69
CA VAL A 498 -20.99 26.44 18.44
C VAL A 498 -20.81 27.44 17.29
N GLU A 499 -19.95 27.09 16.34
CA GLU A 499 -19.73 27.88 15.12
C GLU A 499 -20.77 27.57 14.03
N TYR A 500 -21.23 26.32 13.94
CA TYR A 500 -22.13 25.85 12.88
C TYR A 500 -23.33 25.06 13.46
N MET A 501 -24.52 25.65 13.36
CA MET A 501 -25.81 25.09 13.85
C MET A 501 -26.93 25.13 12.78
N ASN A 502 -26.58 25.26 11.50
CA ASN A 502 -27.59 25.45 10.46
C ASN A 502 -28.49 24.21 10.29
N SER A 503 -29.78 24.43 10.06
CA SER A 503 -30.78 23.38 9.77
C SER A 503 -30.93 22.30 10.85
N MET A 504 -30.59 22.59 12.12
CA MET A 504 -30.62 21.65 13.23
C MET A 504 -31.94 20.85 13.33
N PHE A 505 -33.09 21.50 13.17
CA PHE A 505 -34.43 20.90 13.26
C PHE A 505 -35.20 20.88 11.93
N LYS A 506 -34.52 21.03 10.79
CA LYS A 506 -35.19 21.02 9.48
C LYS A 506 -35.99 19.72 9.33
N ASN A 507 -37.27 19.78 8.97
CA ASN A 507 -38.14 18.60 8.85
C ASN A 507 -38.32 17.71 10.11
N ALA A 508 -37.91 18.16 11.31
CA ALA A 508 -38.21 17.48 12.57
C ALA A 508 -39.69 17.72 12.95
N SER A 509 -40.61 16.95 12.34
CA SER A 509 -42.04 17.27 12.33
C SER A 509 -42.74 17.28 13.69
N SER A 510 -42.21 16.57 14.69
CA SER A 510 -42.78 16.54 16.04
C SER A 510 -42.19 17.61 16.97
N PHE A 511 -41.12 18.30 16.57
CA PHE A 511 -40.41 19.23 17.44
C PHE A 511 -41.22 20.51 17.67
N ASN A 512 -41.59 20.78 18.93
CA ASN A 512 -42.35 21.95 19.35
C ASN A 512 -41.89 22.56 20.68
N GLN A 513 -40.65 22.28 21.10
CA GLN A 513 -40.06 22.81 22.34
C GLN A 513 -39.46 24.21 22.14
N ASP A 514 -39.19 24.89 23.26
CA ASP A 514 -38.42 26.15 23.27
C ASP A 514 -36.94 25.88 22.92
N ILE A 515 -36.28 26.84 22.24
CA ILE A 515 -34.86 26.78 21.83
C ILE A 515 -34.10 27.93 22.46
#